data_AF-A0A6B9RUB2-F1
#
_entry.id   AF-A0A6B9RUB2-F1
#
_cell.length_a   1.000
_cell.length_b   1.000
_cell.length_c   1.000
_cell.angle_alpha   90.00
_cell.angle_beta   90.00
_cell.angle_gamma   90.00
#
_symmetry.space_group_name_H-M   'P 1'
#
loop_
_entity.id
_entity.type
_entity.pdbx_description
1 polymer ?
#
loop_
_entity_poly.entity_id
_entity_poly.type
_entity_poly.pdbx_seq_one_letter_code
_entity_poly.pdbx_strand_id
1 'polypeptide(L)'
;CAVAARFTSNPLVSCSGPEFLRGEEWASHARDICTRRYEWPNLTILTCLLILGLHEFGTCQGGRSWALGGQAIRMAFALQLHKDLEYHPSGRNGTKTQLSFIDREIRRRIMWACFLMDRFNSSGTDRPTFIREDTIQIPLPVKEKYFQFDMPAPTEMLDGRVPHPPSPNDGRIADARENMGVAAFLIRTIALWGRITTYLSQGCKDLDPNTLWEDESHYMKHLNDVVNLEASLPLSLKYSAENLEVHKTENTPSQFLFMHICLQHNILLVSRAAMSARKQHGIHDDFFSEASKRTFNAANRISELLREAEQSRCF
;
A
#
# COMPACT_ATOMS: atom_id res chain seq x y z
N CYS A 1 5.14 15.03 13.68
CA CYS A 1 4.43 15.35 14.94
C CYS A 1 2.94 15.02 14.86
N ALA A 2 2.15 15.72 14.04
CA ALA A 2 0.69 15.50 13.91
C ALA A 2 0.26 14.02 13.85
N VAL A 3 0.72 13.29 12.82
CA VAL A 3 0.36 11.87 12.61
C VAL A 3 0.77 10.95 13.77
N ALA A 4 1.91 11.24 14.40
CA ALA A 4 2.49 10.39 15.44
C ALA A 4 1.89 10.65 16.83
N ALA A 5 1.23 11.80 17.03
CA ALA A 5 0.73 12.25 18.32
C ALA A 5 -0.28 11.27 18.97
N ARG A 6 -1.03 10.54 18.15
CA ARG A 6 -1.98 9.53 18.61
C ARG A 6 -1.34 8.26 19.19
N PHE A 7 -0.06 8.00 18.89
CA PHE A 7 0.65 6.80 19.32
C PHE A 7 1.58 7.05 20.52
N THR A 8 1.78 8.31 20.92
CA THR A 8 2.66 8.61 22.06
C THR A 8 1.93 8.46 23.39
N SER A 9 2.60 7.79 24.34
CA SER A 9 2.17 7.71 25.74
C SER A 9 2.66 8.91 26.57
N ASN A 10 3.29 9.93 25.95
CA ASN A 10 3.84 11.07 26.67
C ASN A 10 2.71 11.93 27.28
N PRO A 11 2.69 12.13 28.62
CA PRO A 11 1.68 12.92 29.30
C PRO A 11 1.53 14.35 28.77
N LEU A 12 2.59 14.96 28.24
CA LEU A 12 2.59 16.33 27.70
C LEU A 12 1.83 16.46 26.39
N VAL A 13 1.71 15.37 25.62
CA VAL A 13 0.93 15.30 24.38
C VAL A 13 -0.44 14.67 24.66
N SER A 14 -0.54 13.87 25.72
CA SER A 14 -1.74 13.19 26.20
C SER A 14 -2.70 14.13 26.93
N CYS A 15 -2.98 15.29 26.35
CA CYS A 15 -3.96 16.23 26.86
C CYS A 15 -5.41 15.76 26.60
N SER A 16 -6.37 16.38 27.27
CA SER A 16 -7.79 16.00 27.31
C SER A 16 -8.40 15.74 25.92
N GLY A 17 -8.75 14.48 25.64
CA GLY A 17 -9.47 14.08 24.43
C GLY A 17 -9.15 12.65 23.98
N PRO A 18 -9.91 12.10 23.01
CA PRO A 18 -9.60 10.82 22.39
C PRO A 18 -8.24 10.80 21.70
N GLU A 19 -7.52 9.67 21.80
CA GLU A 19 -6.15 9.55 21.28
C GLU A 19 -6.05 9.81 19.78
N PHE A 20 -7.07 9.37 19.02
CA PHE A 20 -7.12 9.55 17.58
C PHE A 20 -7.27 11.01 17.11
N LEU A 21 -7.64 11.95 18.00
CA LEU A 21 -7.72 13.39 17.69
C LEU A 21 -6.43 14.15 18.04
N ARG A 22 -5.46 13.50 18.69
CA ARG A 22 -4.19 14.14 19.08
C ARG A 22 -3.43 14.63 17.84
N GLY A 23 -2.77 15.77 18.00
CA GLY A 23 -1.92 16.36 16.96
C GLY A 23 -2.63 17.26 15.95
N GLU A 24 -3.94 17.53 16.12
CA GLU A 24 -4.70 18.42 15.24
C GLU A 24 -4.15 19.85 15.21
N GLU A 25 -3.61 20.36 16.33
CA GLU A 25 -2.99 21.70 16.37
C GLU A 25 -1.81 21.82 15.39
N TRP A 26 -0.94 20.81 15.38
CA TRP A 26 0.17 20.72 14.43
C TRP A 26 -0.32 20.49 13.00
N ALA A 27 -1.34 19.65 12.82
CA ALA A 27 -1.93 19.40 11.51
C ALA A 27 -2.55 20.66 10.91
N SER A 28 -3.28 21.43 11.72
CA SER A 28 -3.92 22.69 11.36
C SER A 28 -2.89 23.70 10.86
N HIS A 29 -1.80 23.90 11.61
CA HIS A 29 -0.75 24.82 11.20
C HIS A 29 -0.03 24.37 9.92
N ALA A 30 0.33 23.09 9.81
CA ALA A 30 0.95 22.55 8.60
C ALA A 30 0.03 22.66 7.37
N ARG A 31 -1.28 22.47 7.56
CA ARG A 31 -2.29 22.61 6.50
C ARG A 31 -2.34 24.03 5.97
N ASP A 32 -2.37 25.04 6.83
CA ASP A 32 -2.37 26.46 6.44
C ASP A 32 -1.13 26.82 5.59
N ILE A 33 0.04 26.29 5.94
CA ILE A 33 1.26 26.49 5.14
C ILE A 33 1.13 25.82 3.76
N CYS A 34 0.64 24.57 3.72
CA CYS A 34 0.55 23.80 2.48
C CYS A 34 -0.49 24.37 1.51
N THR A 35 -1.66 24.78 2.01
CA THR A 35 -2.75 25.31 1.18
C THR A 35 -2.41 26.67 0.58
N ARG A 36 -1.49 27.44 1.17
CA ARG A 36 -0.96 28.68 0.57
C ARG A 36 0.04 28.43 -0.57
N ARG A 37 0.53 27.19 -0.76
CA ARG A 37 1.53 26.82 -1.76
C ARG A 37 1.02 25.79 -2.78
N TYR A 38 -0.30 25.67 -2.91
CA TYR A 38 -0.95 24.66 -3.74
C TYR A 38 -0.63 24.77 -5.25
N GLU A 39 -0.25 25.95 -5.72
CA GLU A 39 -0.02 26.26 -7.15
C GLU A 39 1.32 25.76 -7.69
N TRP A 40 2.31 25.50 -6.81
CA TRP A 40 3.68 25.19 -7.21
C TRP A 40 4.03 23.75 -6.86
N PRO A 41 4.10 22.84 -7.84
CA PRO A 41 4.48 21.45 -7.59
C PRO A 41 5.87 21.36 -6.96
N ASN A 42 5.94 20.78 -5.76
CA ASN A 42 7.17 20.60 -5.01
C ASN A 42 7.10 19.31 -4.18
N LEU A 43 8.19 18.55 -4.13
CA LEU A 43 8.26 17.29 -3.37
C LEU A 43 7.94 17.50 -1.87
N THR A 44 8.38 18.61 -1.27
CA THR A 44 8.10 18.88 0.15
C THR A 44 6.61 19.11 0.40
N ILE A 45 5.96 19.95 -0.42
CA ILE A 45 4.53 20.26 -0.25
C ILE A 45 3.69 19.02 -0.53
N LEU A 46 4.03 18.26 -1.58
CA LEU A 46 3.42 16.97 -1.88
C LEU A 46 3.49 16.04 -0.66
N THR A 47 4.69 15.86 -0.10
CA THR A 47 4.92 14.97 1.05
C THR A 47 4.13 15.44 2.27
N CYS A 48 4.09 16.75 2.54
CA CYS A 48 3.28 17.31 3.62
C CYS A 48 1.78 17.08 3.39
N LEU A 49 1.27 17.31 2.18
CA LEU A 49 -0.14 17.05 1.84
C LEU A 49 -0.50 15.57 2.01
N LEU A 50 0.41 14.66 1.66
CA LEU A 50 0.22 13.22 1.81
C LEU A 50 0.17 12.80 3.29
N ILE A 51 1.11 13.31 4.11
CA ILE A 51 1.15 13.09 5.55
C ILE A 51 -0.09 13.69 6.24
N LEU A 52 -0.52 14.88 5.83
CA LEU A 52 -1.76 15.50 6.31
C LEU A 52 -2.98 14.67 5.89
N GLY A 53 -3.02 14.15 4.66
CA GLY A 53 -4.05 13.22 4.22
C GLY A 53 -4.14 12.00 5.14
N LEU A 54 -3.00 11.40 5.49
CA LEU A 54 -2.93 10.27 6.43
C LEU A 54 -3.39 10.65 7.85
N HIS A 55 -3.08 11.86 8.32
CA HIS A 55 -3.60 12.39 9.59
C HIS A 55 -5.14 12.45 9.55
N GLU A 56 -5.70 13.10 8.54
CA GLU A 56 -7.15 13.24 8.37
C GLU A 56 -7.86 11.90 8.22
N PHE A 57 -7.24 10.94 7.53
CA PHE A 57 -7.75 9.58 7.45
C PHE A 57 -7.85 8.96 8.85
N GLY A 58 -6.79 9.14 9.64
CA GLY A 58 -6.67 8.68 11.02
C GLY A 58 -7.63 9.33 12.02
N THR A 59 -8.02 10.58 11.77
CA THR A 59 -8.94 11.34 12.62
C THR A 59 -10.41 11.20 12.18
N CYS A 60 -10.69 10.26 11.27
CA CYS A 60 -12.02 9.99 10.70
C CYS A 60 -12.58 11.17 9.87
N GLN A 61 -11.70 11.95 9.24
CA GLN A 61 -12.05 13.12 8.43
C GLN A 61 -11.89 12.81 6.94
N GLY A 62 -12.64 11.80 6.47
CA GLY A 62 -12.47 11.21 5.14
C GLY A 62 -12.65 12.19 3.97
N GLY A 63 -13.44 13.26 4.12
CA GLY A 63 -13.53 14.33 3.11
C GLY A 63 -12.24 15.14 2.98
N ARG A 64 -11.62 15.50 4.12
CA ARG A 64 -10.36 16.26 4.15
C ARG A 64 -9.19 15.40 3.67
N SER A 65 -9.14 14.14 4.10
CA SER A 65 -8.15 13.16 3.63
C SER A 65 -8.16 13.01 2.12
N TRP A 66 -9.35 12.82 1.53
CA TRP A 66 -9.51 12.66 0.08
C TRP A 66 -9.11 13.91 -0.70
N ALA A 67 -9.50 15.10 -0.23
CA ALA A 67 -9.13 16.36 -0.88
C ALA A 67 -7.61 16.60 -0.86
N LEU A 68 -6.95 16.37 0.28
CA LEU A 68 -5.49 16.53 0.42
C LEU A 68 -4.74 15.46 -0.39
N GLY A 69 -5.20 14.21 -0.34
CA GLY A 69 -4.67 13.12 -1.17
C GLY A 69 -4.77 13.43 -2.65
N GLY A 70 -5.92 13.92 -3.12
CA GLY A 70 -6.11 14.34 -4.51
C GLY A 70 -5.16 15.47 -4.96
N GLN A 71 -4.87 16.44 -4.08
CA GLN A 71 -3.86 17.46 -4.36
C GLN A 71 -2.46 16.86 -4.47
N ALA A 72 -2.07 15.99 -3.53
CA ALA A 72 -0.78 15.31 -3.56
C ALA A 72 -0.60 14.47 -4.83
N ILE A 73 -1.63 13.72 -5.25
CA ILE A 73 -1.63 12.90 -6.46
C ILE A 73 -1.41 13.76 -7.71
N ARG A 74 -2.17 14.85 -7.88
CA ARG A 74 -1.98 15.76 -9.03
C ARG A 74 -0.58 16.37 -9.05
N MET A 75 -0.04 16.72 -7.88
CA MET A 75 1.33 17.22 -7.74
C MET A 75 2.38 16.16 -8.11
N ALA A 76 2.16 14.89 -7.72
CA ALA A 76 3.03 13.77 -8.08
C ALA A 76 3.11 13.57 -9.60
N PHE A 77 1.97 13.65 -10.29
CA PHE A 77 1.93 13.58 -11.75
C PHE A 77 2.61 14.79 -12.41
N ALA A 78 2.39 16.01 -11.91
CA ALA A 78 3.05 17.21 -12.40
C ALA A 78 4.59 17.14 -12.27
N LEU A 79 5.08 16.50 -11.19
CA LEU A 79 6.51 16.23 -10.97
C LEU A 79 7.04 14.99 -11.70
N GLN A 80 6.18 14.31 -12.46
CA GLN A 80 6.47 13.09 -13.22
C GLN A 80 6.98 11.91 -12.36
N LEU A 81 6.52 11.78 -11.11
CA LEU A 81 6.98 10.72 -10.20
C LEU A 81 6.50 9.31 -10.62
N HIS A 82 5.55 9.24 -11.54
CA HIS A 82 5.06 8.01 -12.16
C HIS A 82 6.04 7.43 -13.20
N LYS A 83 7.16 8.10 -13.49
CA LYS A 83 8.20 7.63 -14.42
C LYS A 83 9.54 7.49 -13.69
N ASP A 84 10.29 6.42 -13.98
CA ASP A 84 11.63 6.23 -13.42
C ASP A 84 12.67 7.05 -14.19
N LEU A 85 12.71 8.36 -13.91
CA LEU A 85 13.62 9.28 -14.58
C LEU A 85 15.06 9.13 -14.05
N GLU A 86 16.03 9.06 -14.96
CA GLU A 86 17.46 9.08 -14.63
C GLU A 86 18.00 10.50 -14.43
N TYR A 87 17.31 11.51 -14.98
CA TYR A 87 17.73 12.90 -14.97
C TYR A 87 16.63 13.81 -14.43
N HIS A 88 17.02 14.93 -13.82
CA HIS A 88 16.08 15.94 -13.37
C HIS A 88 15.24 16.48 -14.56
N PRO A 89 13.91 16.53 -14.43
CA PRO A 89 13.04 17.01 -15.51
C PRO A 89 13.17 18.52 -15.76
N SER A 90 13.71 19.28 -14.80
CA SER A 90 13.80 20.74 -14.83
C SER A 90 15.17 21.25 -15.30
N GLY A 91 15.83 20.56 -16.24
CA GLY A 91 17.10 21.01 -16.83
C GLY A 91 16.93 22.35 -17.55
N ARG A 92 17.32 23.45 -16.90
CA ARG A 92 17.38 24.77 -17.54
C ARG A 92 18.60 24.78 -18.48
N ASN A 93 18.39 25.13 -19.75
CA ASN A 93 19.44 25.28 -20.77
C ASN A 93 20.13 23.98 -21.23
N GLY A 94 19.41 22.85 -21.20
CA GLY A 94 19.91 21.58 -21.77
C GLY A 94 20.93 20.84 -20.89
N THR A 95 21.22 21.33 -19.68
CA THR A 95 22.03 20.61 -18.70
C THR A 95 21.21 19.45 -18.10
N LYS A 96 21.63 18.23 -18.40
CA LYS A 96 21.05 17.01 -17.82
C LYS A 96 21.72 16.72 -16.48
N THR A 97 21.10 17.14 -15.38
CA THR A 97 21.56 16.74 -14.04
C THR A 97 21.07 15.33 -13.75
N GLN A 98 21.99 14.38 -13.57
CA GLN A 98 21.65 13.01 -13.22
C GLN A 98 21.11 12.95 -11.78
N LEU A 99 20.05 12.18 -11.57
CA LEU A 99 19.51 11.91 -10.24
C LEU A 99 20.35 10.83 -9.55
N SER A 100 20.65 11.04 -8.26
CA SER A 100 21.27 10.00 -7.44
C SER A 100 20.32 8.80 -7.26
N PHE A 101 20.85 7.66 -6.80
CA PHE A 101 20.02 6.52 -6.41
C PHE A 101 18.99 6.92 -5.33
N ILE A 102 19.44 7.63 -4.29
CA ILE A 102 18.58 8.12 -3.21
C ILE A 102 17.48 9.02 -3.73
N ASP A 103 17.78 9.98 -4.64
CA ASP A 103 16.76 10.87 -5.20
C ASP A 103 15.69 10.10 -5.99
N ARG A 104 16.12 9.10 -6.77
CA ARG A 104 15.21 8.23 -7.53
C ARG A 104 14.34 7.38 -6.61
N GLU A 105 14.93 6.81 -5.57
CA GLU A 105 14.22 5.99 -4.58
C GLU A 105 13.23 6.82 -3.75
N ILE A 106 13.59 8.05 -3.37
CA ILE A 106 12.66 9.00 -2.70
C ILE A 106 11.46 9.29 -3.61
N ARG A 107 11.70 9.62 -4.88
CA ARG A 107 10.63 9.89 -5.86
C ARG A 107 9.70 8.69 -6.04
N ARG A 108 10.27 7.49 -6.16
CA ARG A 108 9.56 6.21 -6.28
C ARG A 108 8.68 5.94 -5.06
N ARG A 109 9.24 6.06 -3.85
CA ARG A 109 8.51 5.87 -2.59
C ARG A 109 7.38 6.87 -2.41
N ILE A 110 7.59 8.13 -2.77
CA ILE A 110 6.53 9.16 -2.72
C ILE A 110 5.38 8.81 -3.67
N MET A 111 5.67 8.42 -4.91
CA MET A 111 4.62 8.02 -5.87
C MET A 111 3.83 6.81 -5.37
N TRP A 112 4.51 5.80 -4.83
CA TRP A 112 3.83 4.64 -4.25
C TRP A 112 3.03 4.97 -2.99
N ALA A 113 3.49 5.92 -2.18
CA ALA A 113 2.71 6.39 -1.03
C ALA A 113 1.45 7.15 -1.48
N CYS A 114 1.50 7.93 -2.57
CA CYS A 114 0.31 8.49 -3.21
C CYS A 114 -0.65 7.38 -3.71
N PHE A 115 -0.11 6.33 -4.32
CA PHE A 115 -0.89 5.17 -4.77
C PHE A 115 -1.61 4.48 -3.61
N LEU A 116 -0.91 4.22 -2.50
CA LEU A 116 -1.51 3.61 -1.31
C LEU A 116 -2.65 4.48 -0.75
N MET A 117 -2.42 5.79 -0.60
CA MET A 117 -3.44 6.71 -0.08
C MET A 117 -4.65 6.86 -1.00
N ASP A 118 -4.49 6.76 -2.32
CA ASP A 118 -5.61 6.73 -3.28
C ASP A 118 -6.49 5.49 -3.02
N ARG A 119 -5.89 4.30 -2.87
CA ARG A 119 -6.63 3.06 -2.57
C ARG A 119 -7.35 3.11 -1.23
N PHE A 120 -6.69 3.60 -0.18
CA PHE A 120 -7.31 3.71 1.15
C PHE A 120 -8.49 4.69 1.16
N ASN A 121 -8.39 5.83 0.47
CA ASN A 121 -9.46 6.82 0.44
C ASN A 121 -10.66 6.43 -0.42
N SER A 122 -10.46 5.55 -1.40
CA SER A 122 -11.54 5.05 -2.25
C SER A 122 -12.22 3.81 -1.65
N SER A 123 -11.52 3.03 -0.84
CA SER A 123 -12.05 1.81 -0.24
C SER A 123 -13.25 2.06 0.68
N GLY A 124 -14.32 1.29 0.48
CA GLY A 124 -15.54 1.41 1.31
C GLY A 124 -16.36 2.67 1.06
N THR A 125 -16.10 3.38 -0.05
CA THR A 125 -16.85 4.56 -0.49
C THR A 125 -17.19 4.40 -1.97
N ASP A 126 -18.20 5.13 -2.47
CA ASP A 126 -18.48 5.20 -3.92
C ASP A 126 -17.48 6.10 -4.69
N ARG A 127 -16.32 6.40 -4.10
CA ARG A 127 -15.30 7.23 -4.74
C ARG A 127 -14.41 6.37 -5.64
N PRO A 128 -14.16 6.79 -6.89
CA PRO A 128 -13.23 6.07 -7.75
C PRO A 128 -11.79 6.21 -7.25
N THR A 129 -10.94 5.26 -7.63
CA THR A 129 -9.48 5.42 -7.55
C THR A 129 -9.00 6.24 -8.74
N PHE A 130 -8.12 7.21 -8.53
CA PHE A 130 -7.62 8.06 -9.62
C PHE A 130 -6.34 7.53 -10.26
N ILE A 131 -5.46 6.90 -9.50
CA ILE A 131 -4.20 6.41 -10.04
C ILE A 131 -4.43 5.07 -10.71
N ARG A 132 -4.36 5.04 -12.04
CA ARG A 132 -4.41 3.79 -12.81
C ARG A 132 -3.05 3.09 -12.76
N GLU A 133 -3.06 1.76 -12.60
CA GLU A 133 -1.83 0.97 -12.47
C GLU A 133 -0.93 1.05 -13.72
N ASP A 134 -1.52 1.12 -14.91
CA ASP A 134 -0.81 1.20 -16.20
C ASP A 134 -0.07 2.53 -16.42
N THR A 135 -0.46 3.58 -15.70
CA THR A 135 0.22 4.88 -15.76
C THR A 135 1.51 4.93 -14.95
N ILE A 136 1.72 3.97 -14.05
CA ILE A 136 2.90 3.88 -13.19
C ILE A 136 3.98 3.07 -13.90
N GLN A 137 5.06 3.75 -14.31
CA GLN A 137 6.23 3.20 -14.98
C GLN A 137 7.48 3.32 -14.08
N ILE A 138 7.31 2.96 -12.81
CA ILE A 138 8.39 2.89 -11.82
C ILE A 138 8.42 1.49 -11.20
N PRO A 139 9.59 0.97 -10.84
CA PRO A 139 9.67 -0.30 -10.12
C PRO A 139 9.23 -0.11 -8.66
N LEU A 140 9.05 -1.23 -7.96
CA LEU A 140 8.69 -1.24 -6.54
C LEU A 140 9.88 -0.82 -5.66
N PRO A 141 9.64 -0.29 -4.45
CA PRO A 141 10.72 0.14 -3.55
C PRO A 141 11.68 -0.99 -3.18
N VAL A 142 12.95 -0.64 -3.00
CA VAL A 142 13.95 -1.59 -2.47
C VAL A 142 13.76 -1.85 -0.98
N LYS A 143 14.38 -2.91 -0.45
CA LYS A 143 14.52 -3.14 1.00
C LYS A 143 15.07 -1.91 1.72
N GLU A 144 14.62 -1.70 2.95
CA GLU A 144 14.97 -0.51 3.74
C GLU A 144 16.48 -0.33 3.93
N LYS A 145 17.20 -1.43 4.22
CA LYS A 145 18.66 -1.42 4.32
C LYS A 145 19.36 -0.88 3.06
N TYR A 146 18.86 -1.20 1.87
CA TYR A 146 19.47 -0.74 0.62
C TYR A 146 19.26 0.76 0.41
N PHE A 147 18.10 1.26 0.81
CA PHE A 147 17.84 2.69 0.82
C PHE A 147 18.72 3.42 1.85
N GLN A 148 18.84 2.91 3.07
CA GLN A 148 19.63 3.52 4.14
C GLN A 148 21.13 3.55 3.86
N PHE A 149 21.67 2.53 3.19
CA PHE A 149 23.09 2.41 2.87
C PHE A 149 23.46 2.87 1.45
N ASP A 150 22.56 3.55 0.74
CA ASP A 150 22.79 4.03 -0.64
C ASP A 150 23.27 2.91 -1.59
N MET A 151 22.63 1.74 -1.48
CA MET A 151 22.95 0.55 -2.27
C MET A 151 21.92 0.35 -3.39
N PRO A 152 22.25 0.68 -4.66
CA PRO A 152 21.34 0.46 -5.76
C PRO A 152 21.13 -1.03 -6.03
N ALA A 153 19.87 -1.43 -6.19
CA ALA A 153 19.48 -2.78 -6.53
C ALA A 153 18.26 -2.78 -7.47
N PRO A 154 18.20 -3.67 -8.48
CA PRO A 154 17.02 -3.79 -9.34
C PRO A 154 15.86 -4.42 -8.57
N THR A 155 14.64 -3.98 -8.87
CA THR A 155 13.39 -4.50 -8.31
C THR A 155 12.35 -4.70 -9.41
N GLU A 156 11.32 -5.49 -9.12
CA GLU A 156 10.21 -5.72 -10.04
C GLU A 156 9.29 -4.50 -10.12
N MET A 157 8.63 -4.31 -11.26
CA MET A 157 7.44 -3.47 -11.42
C MET A 157 6.21 -4.13 -10.76
N LEU A 158 5.08 -3.43 -10.72
CA LEU A 158 3.84 -3.98 -10.13
C LEU A 158 3.37 -5.26 -10.82
N ASP A 159 3.58 -5.37 -12.13
CA ASP A 159 3.23 -6.52 -12.95
C ASP A 159 4.30 -7.64 -12.97
N GLY A 160 5.37 -7.50 -12.18
CA GLY A 160 6.45 -8.48 -12.09
C GLY A 160 7.58 -8.32 -13.12
N ARG A 161 7.46 -7.41 -14.09
CA ARG A 161 8.58 -7.15 -15.03
C ARG A 161 9.77 -6.54 -14.31
N VAL A 162 10.99 -6.89 -14.69
CA VAL A 162 12.22 -6.26 -14.17
C VAL A 162 12.74 -5.25 -15.20
N PRO A 163 12.78 -3.94 -14.87
CA PRO A 163 13.39 -2.95 -15.75
C PRO A 163 14.89 -3.18 -15.86
N HIS A 164 15.43 -3.15 -17.08
CA HIS A 164 16.86 -3.34 -17.37
C HIS A 164 17.44 -4.61 -16.70
N PRO A 165 17.00 -5.81 -17.10
CA PRO A 165 17.46 -7.04 -16.48
C PRO A 165 19.00 -7.16 -16.60
N PRO A 166 19.71 -7.58 -15.54
CA PRO A 166 21.16 -7.75 -15.60
C PRO A 166 21.52 -8.75 -16.70
N SER A 167 22.62 -8.51 -17.41
CA SER A 167 23.10 -9.43 -18.43
C SER A 167 23.47 -10.76 -17.76
N PRO A 168 23.14 -11.93 -18.35
CA PRO A 168 23.51 -13.24 -17.81
C PRO A 168 25.01 -13.40 -17.51
N ASN A 169 25.85 -12.59 -18.17
CA ASN A 169 27.30 -12.61 -18.05
C ASN A 169 27.87 -11.76 -16.89
N ASP A 170 27.05 -10.94 -16.20
CA ASP A 170 27.56 -9.98 -15.21
C ASP A 170 27.84 -10.61 -13.83
N GLY A 171 27.61 -11.92 -13.65
CA GLY A 171 27.88 -12.66 -12.40
C GLY A 171 27.07 -12.19 -11.18
N ARG A 172 26.24 -11.15 -11.35
CA ARG A 172 25.36 -10.56 -10.34
C ARG A 172 23.91 -10.85 -10.70
N ILE A 173 23.47 -12.08 -10.43
CA ILE A 173 22.04 -12.38 -10.41
C ILE A 173 21.59 -12.27 -8.95
N ALA A 174 21.53 -11.05 -8.42
CA ALA A 174 20.69 -10.82 -7.27
C ALA A 174 19.26 -10.79 -7.80
N ASP A 175 18.44 -11.78 -7.43
CA ASP A 175 17.04 -11.85 -7.80
C ASP A 175 16.36 -10.51 -7.45
N ALA A 176 15.78 -9.84 -8.44
CA ALA A 176 15.11 -8.55 -8.27
C ALA A 176 13.99 -8.63 -7.22
N ARG A 177 13.38 -9.81 -7.07
CA ARG A 177 12.40 -10.11 -6.03
C ARG A 177 12.99 -10.10 -4.64
N GLU A 178 14.18 -10.66 -4.48
CA GLU A 178 14.92 -10.68 -3.20
C GLU A 178 15.43 -9.29 -2.79
N ASN A 179 15.42 -8.32 -3.70
CA ASN A 179 15.74 -6.93 -3.37
C ASN A 179 14.54 -6.13 -2.85
N MET A 180 13.33 -6.68 -2.97
CA MET A 180 12.09 -6.05 -2.50
C MET A 180 11.83 -6.35 -1.01
N GLY A 181 11.46 -5.31 -0.27
CA GLY A 181 11.14 -5.41 1.16
C GLY A 181 9.64 -5.38 1.45
N VAL A 182 9.31 -5.23 2.74
CA VAL A 182 7.93 -5.16 3.23
C VAL A 182 7.07 -4.14 2.47
N ALA A 183 7.62 -2.94 2.19
CA ALA A 183 6.91 -1.87 1.48
C ALA A 183 6.46 -2.29 0.07
N ALA A 184 7.31 -2.98 -0.69
CA ALA A 184 7.01 -3.43 -2.05
C ALA A 184 5.87 -4.47 -2.08
N PHE A 185 5.90 -5.43 -1.14
CA PHE A 185 4.83 -6.43 -1.03
C PHE A 185 3.54 -5.82 -0.46
N LEU A 186 3.62 -4.85 0.44
CA LEU A 186 2.46 -4.08 0.88
C LEU A 186 1.80 -3.36 -0.30
N ILE A 187 2.57 -2.73 -1.18
CA ILE A 187 2.04 -2.10 -2.40
C ILE A 187 1.31 -3.11 -3.29
N ARG A 188 1.87 -4.31 -3.50
CA ARG A 188 1.20 -5.39 -4.26
C ARG A 188 -0.11 -5.82 -3.61
N THR A 189 -0.10 -5.99 -2.30
CA THR A 189 -1.29 -6.34 -1.51
C THR A 189 -2.37 -5.27 -1.63
N ILE A 190 -2.03 -3.99 -1.54
CA ILE A 190 -2.99 -2.89 -1.66
C ILE A 190 -3.44 -2.65 -3.11
N ALA A 191 -2.62 -2.97 -4.11
CA ALA A 191 -3.05 -3.00 -5.50
C ALA A 191 -4.16 -4.05 -5.71
N LEU A 192 -3.97 -5.26 -5.17
CA LEU A 192 -5.02 -6.29 -5.17
C LEU A 192 -6.27 -5.86 -4.40
N TRP A 193 -6.10 -5.23 -3.23
CA TRP A 193 -7.21 -4.65 -2.48
C TRP A 193 -8.03 -3.72 -3.38
N GLY A 194 -7.38 -2.80 -4.09
CA GLY A 194 -8.02 -1.86 -5.00
C GLY A 194 -8.84 -2.57 -6.09
N ARG A 195 -8.24 -3.55 -6.77
CA ARG A 195 -8.91 -4.35 -7.81
C ARG A 195 -10.13 -5.09 -7.27
N ILE A 196 -10.00 -5.75 -6.12
CA ILE A 196 -11.10 -6.45 -5.44
C ILE A 196 -12.20 -5.45 -5.08
N THR A 197 -11.85 -4.31 -4.49
CA THR A 197 -12.83 -3.31 -4.08
C THR A 197 -13.62 -2.76 -5.26
N THR A 198 -12.95 -2.48 -6.39
CA THR A 198 -13.62 -2.08 -7.63
C THR A 198 -14.55 -3.17 -8.16
N TYR A 199 -14.12 -4.42 -8.15
CA TYR A 199 -14.95 -5.56 -8.54
C TYR A 199 -16.21 -5.68 -7.64
N LEU A 200 -16.05 -5.50 -6.33
CA LEU A 200 -17.16 -5.59 -5.37
C LEU A 200 -18.12 -4.41 -5.47
N SER A 201 -17.62 -3.18 -5.67
CA SER A 201 -18.46 -1.98 -5.74
C SER A 201 -19.24 -1.86 -7.05
N GLN A 202 -18.74 -2.46 -8.14
CA GLN A 202 -19.41 -2.48 -9.45
C GLN A 202 -20.38 -3.67 -9.60
N GLY A 203 -20.91 -4.19 -8.49
CA GLY A 203 -22.03 -5.13 -8.49
C GLY A 203 -21.67 -6.61 -8.60
N CYS A 204 -20.39 -6.99 -8.72
CA CYS A 204 -19.88 -8.35 -8.97
C CYS A 204 -20.48 -9.04 -10.22
N LYS A 205 -21.79 -9.32 -10.17
CA LYS A 205 -22.61 -10.04 -11.14
C LYS A 205 -22.87 -9.27 -12.43
N ASP A 206 -22.93 -7.94 -12.37
CA ASP A 206 -23.21 -7.13 -13.57
C ASP A 206 -22.01 -7.10 -14.54
N LEU A 207 -20.82 -7.50 -14.07
CA LEU A 207 -19.57 -7.53 -14.83
C LEU A 207 -19.03 -8.94 -15.08
N ASP A 208 -19.45 -9.93 -14.31
CA ASP A 208 -18.98 -11.30 -14.43
C ASP A 208 -20.00 -12.12 -15.23
N PRO A 209 -19.73 -12.47 -16.50
CA PRO A 209 -20.63 -13.30 -17.29
C PRO A 209 -20.72 -14.73 -16.72
N ASN A 210 -19.76 -15.12 -15.87
CA ASN A 210 -19.59 -16.45 -15.31
C ASN A 210 -20.15 -16.50 -13.88
N THR A 211 -20.54 -17.69 -13.44
CA THR A 211 -20.90 -17.89 -12.02
C THR A 211 -19.65 -17.89 -11.13
N LEU A 212 -19.80 -17.57 -9.84
CA LEU A 212 -18.67 -17.37 -8.93
C LEU A 212 -17.77 -18.61 -8.74
N TRP A 213 -18.30 -19.81 -8.95
CA TRP A 213 -17.56 -21.07 -8.77
C TRP A 213 -16.90 -21.57 -10.06
N GLU A 214 -17.03 -20.85 -11.16
CA GLU A 214 -16.31 -21.14 -12.40
C GLU A 214 -14.89 -20.57 -12.32
N ASP A 215 -13.90 -21.34 -12.78
CA ASP A 215 -12.48 -20.97 -12.73
C ASP A 215 -12.17 -19.70 -13.54
N GLU A 216 -12.92 -19.45 -14.60
CA GLU A 216 -12.82 -18.28 -15.47
C GLU A 216 -13.54 -17.04 -14.91
N SER A 217 -14.21 -17.16 -13.76
CA SER A 217 -14.87 -16.01 -13.12
C SER A 217 -13.85 -14.98 -12.63
N HIS A 218 -14.24 -13.71 -12.68
CA HIS A 218 -13.42 -12.63 -12.11
C HIS A 218 -13.24 -12.83 -10.61
N TYR A 219 -14.23 -13.43 -9.93
CA TYR A 219 -14.11 -13.87 -8.54
C TYR A 219 -12.94 -14.83 -8.32
N MET A 220 -12.90 -15.94 -9.07
CA MET A 220 -11.85 -16.95 -8.91
C MET A 220 -10.47 -16.39 -9.27
N LYS A 221 -10.40 -15.54 -10.29
CA LYS A 221 -9.17 -14.79 -10.61
C LYS A 221 -8.67 -13.98 -9.42
N HIS A 222 -9.53 -13.17 -8.78
CA HIS A 222 -9.14 -12.38 -7.62
C HIS A 222 -8.77 -13.24 -6.41
N LEU A 223 -9.49 -14.33 -6.16
CA LEU A 223 -9.16 -15.27 -5.10
C LEU A 223 -7.78 -15.92 -5.33
N ASN A 224 -7.53 -16.40 -6.55
CA ASN A 224 -6.25 -17.01 -6.93
C ASN A 224 -5.11 -16.00 -6.82
N ASP A 225 -5.30 -14.75 -7.28
CA ASP A 225 -4.28 -13.70 -7.18
C ASP A 225 -3.86 -13.44 -5.71
N VAL A 226 -4.82 -13.41 -4.78
CA VAL A 226 -4.53 -13.17 -3.36
C VAL A 226 -3.80 -14.36 -2.74
N VAL A 227 -4.26 -15.59 -2.99
CA VAL A 227 -3.61 -16.81 -2.49
C VAL A 227 -2.19 -16.95 -3.06
N ASN A 228 -2.02 -16.68 -4.35
CA ASN A 228 -0.73 -16.73 -5.02
C ASN A 228 0.23 -15.66 -4.50
N LEU A 229 -0.25 -14.45 -4.19
CA LEU A 229 0.59 -13.41 -3.61
C LEU A 229 1.14 -13.84 -2.24
N GLU A 230 0.30 -14.39 -1.38
CA GLU A 230 0.74 -14.89 -0.06
C GLU A 230 1.71 -16.08 -0.19
N ALA A 231 1.41 -17.04 -1.08
CA ALA A 231 2.26 -18.20 -1.30
C ALA A 231 3.64 -17.84 -1.88
N SER A 232 3.70 -16.80 -2.72
CA SER A 232 4.90 -16.34 -3.43
C SER A 232 5.76 -15.34 -2.67
N LEU A 233 5.48 -15.11 -1.38
CA LEU A 233 6.34 -14.29 -0.51
C LEU A 233 7.72 -14.94 -0.37
N PRO A 234 8.82 -14.15 -0.49
CA PRO A 234 10.16 -14.57 -0.12
C PRO A 234 10.20 -15.16 1.30
N LEU A 235 11.11 -16.10 1.56
CA LEU A 235 11.19 -16.78 2.87
C LEU A 235 11.34 -15.81 4.04
N SER A 236 12.09 -14.72 3.85
CA SER A 236 12.28 -13.68 4.87
C SER A 236 11.02 -12.86 5.16
N LEU A 237 10.02 -12.89 4.26
CA LEU A 237 8.77 -12.15 4.38
C LEU A 237 7.57 -13.06 4.68
N LYS A 238 7.76 -14.37 4.81
CA LYS A 238 6.71 -15.26 5.29
C LYS A 238 6.50 -15.02 6.77
N TYR A 239 5.25 -15.13 7.22
CA TYR A 239 4.99 -14.97 8.64
C TYR A 239 5.60 -16.11 9.45
N SER A 240 6.46 -15.76 10.40
CA SER A 240 6.89 -16.63 11.50
C SER A 240 7.33 -15.78 12.69
N ALA A 241 7.42 -16.38 13.88
CA ALA A 241 7.94 -15.68 15.05
C ALA A 241 9.40 -15.24 14.83
N GLU A 242 10.19 -16.09 14.17
CA GLU A 242 11.59 -15.81 13.83
C GLU A 242 11.71 -14.60 12.90
N ASN A 243 10.91 -14.54 11.83
CA ASN A 243 10.93 -13.41 10.90
C ASN A 243 10.40 -12.13 11.54
N LEU A 244 9.43 -12.23 12.46
CA LEU A 244 8.98 -11.07 13.23
C LEU A 244 10.11 -10.50 14.09
N GLU A 245 10.90 -11.34 14.77
CA GLU A 245 12.08 -10.88 15.53
C GLU A 245 13.13 -10.24 14.62
N VAL A 246 13.39 -10.80 13.44
CA VAL A 246 14.26 -10.17 12.44
C VAL A 246 13.74 -8.77 12.09
N HIS A 247 12.46 -8.63 11.78
CA HIS A 247 11.89 -7.32 11.45
C HIS A 247 11.85 -6.33 12.63
N LYS A 248 11.80 -6.80 13.88
CA LYS A 248 12.02 -5.95 15.06
C LYS A 248 13.44 -5.37 15.05
N THR A 249 14.45 -6.19 14.78
CA THR A 249 15.85 -5.71 14.68
C THR A 249 16.07 -4.75 13.49
N GLU A 250 15.31 -4.92 12.40
CA GLU A 250 15.35 -4.04 11.22
C GLU A 250 14.48 -2.77 11.36
N ASN A 251 13.81 -2.56 12.51
CA ASN A 251 12.87 -1.46 12.74
C ASN A 251 11.69 -1.40 11.75
N THR A 252 11.23 -2.55 11.24
CA THR A 252 10.05 -2.67 10.38
C THR A 252 8.93 -3.59 10.91
N PRO A 253 8.78 -3.86 12.23
CA PRO A 253 7.82 -4.87 12.68
C PRO A 253 6.37 -4.46 12.42
N SER A 254 6.03 -3.17 12.60
CA SER A 254 4.69 -2.64 12.35
C SER A 254 4.29 -2.78 10.88
N GLN A 255 5.23 -2.50 9.97
CA GLN A 255 4.99 -2.61 8.53
C GLN A 255 4.80 -4.08 8.13
N PHE A 256 5.60 -4.98 8.71
CA PHE A 256 5.53 -6.42 8.45
C PHE A 256 4.18 -6.99 8.88
N LEU A 257 3.76 -6.70 10.11
CA LEU A 257 2.45 -7.11 10.63
C LEU A 257 1.31 -6.50 9.82
N PHE A 258 1.40 -5.21 9.48
CA PHE A 258 0.38 -4.55 8.65
C PHE A 258 0.25 -5.18 7.25
N MET A 259 1.36 -5.55 6.61
CA MET A 259 1.34 -6.26 5.32
C MET A 259 0.57 -7.58 5.42
N HIS A 260 0.82 -8.39 6.45
CA HIS A 260 0.10 -9.64 6.66
C HIS A 260 -1.37 -9.42 7.01
N ILE A 261 -1.69 -8.40 7.81
CA ILE A 261 -3.09 -8.02 8.08
C ILE A 261 -3.80 -7.66 6.77
N CYS A 262 -3.16 -6.89 5.87
CA CYS A 262 -3.72 -6.55 4.56
C CYS A 262 -3.87 -7.77 3.63
N LEU A 263 -2.93 -8.72 3.66
CA LEU A 263 -3.05 -9.97 2.89
C LEU A 263 -4.28 -10.76 3.32
N GLN A 264 -4.43 -10.95 4.64
CA GLN A 264 -5.59 -11.63 5.20
C GLN A 264 -6.88 -10.84 4.99
N HIS A 265 -6.82 -9.50 5.01
CA HIS A 265 -7.96 -8.65 4.67
C HIS A 265 -8.45 -8.89 3.24
N ASN A 266 -7.55 -9.03 2.26
CA ASN A 266 -7.95 -9.33 0.88
C ASN A 266 -8.64 -10.71 0.77
N ILE A 267 -8.11 -11.74 1.46
CA ILE A 267 -8.73 -13.08 1.51
C ILE A 267 -10.13 -12.99 2.12
N LEU A 268 -10.26 -12.25 3.22
CA LEU A 268 -11.52 -12.03 3.90
C LEU A 268 -12.53 -11.31 2.99
N LEU A 269 -12.10 -10.24 2.32
CA LEU A 269 -12.94 -9.38 1.49
C LEU A 269 -13.50 -10.16 0.29
N VAL A 270 -12.65 -10.88 -0.45
CA VAL A 270 -13.10 -11.70 -1.57
C VAL A 270 -13.97 -12.87 -1.09
N SER A 271 -13.58 -13.59 -0.04
CA SER A 271 -14.34 -14.76 0.44
C SER A 271 -15.74 -14.38 0.96
N ARG A 272 -15.89 -13.20 1.59
CA ARG A 272 -17.20 -12.69 2.04
C ARG A 272 -18.15 -12.38 0.90
N ALA A 273 -17.66 -12.00 -0.27
CA ALA A 273 -18.51 -11.72 -1.43
C ALA A 273 -19.30 -12.97 -1.87
N ALA A 274 -18.64 -14.13 -1.88
CA ALA A 274 -19.31 -15.42 -2.13
C ALA A 274 -20.40 -15.73 -1.10
N MET A 275 -20.17 -15.41 0.17
CA MET A 275 -21.15 -15.64 1.25
C MET A 275 -22.41 -14.78 1.09
N SER A 276 -22.27 -13.54 0.62
CA SER A 276 -23.43 -12.68 0.29
C SER A 276 -24.26 -13.27 -0.85
N ALA A 277 -23.61 -13.93 -1.82
CA ALA A 277 -24.29 -14.59 -2.93
C ALA A 277 -25.00 -15.90 -2.53
N ARG A 278 -24.54 -16.61 -1.48
CA ARG A 278 -25.16 -17.84 -0.95
C ARG A 278 -26.64 -17.67 -0.63
N LYS A 279 -27.04 -16.50 -0.12
CA LYS A 279 -28.44 -16.20 0.23
C LYS A 279 -29.40 -16.26 -0.97
N GLN A 280 -28.87 -16.26 -2.20
CA GLN A 280 -29.66 -16.21 -3.43
C GLN A 280 -29.73 -17.56 -4.17
N HIS A 281 -28.80 -18.50 -3.97
CA HIS A 281 -28.77 -19.79 -4.71
C HIS A 281 -28.20 -20.92 -3.84
N GLY A 282 -29.00 -21.94 -3.53
CA GLY A 282 -28.67 -23.03 -2.60
C GLY A 282 -28.08 -24.30 -3.24
N ILE A 283 -27.21 -24.20 -4.25
CA ILE A 283 -26.86 -25.38 -5.10
C ILE A 283 -25.37 -25.81 -5.02
N HIS A 284 -24.47 -25.05 -4.38
CA HIS A 284 -23.05 -25.44 -4.22
C HIS A 284 -22.57 -25.37 -2.76
N ASP A 285 -23.08 -26.27 -1.91
CA ASP A 285 -22.75 -26.27 -0.48
C ASP A 285 -21.25 -26.43 -0.19
N ASP A 286 -20.51 -27.21 -0.98
CA ASP A 286 -19.05 -27.37 -0.80
C ASP A 286 -18.30 -26.07 -1.05
N PHE A 287 -18.63 -25.35 -2.14
CA PHE A 287 -18.02 -24.05 -2.47
C PHE A 287 -18.29 -23.03 -1.35
N PHE A 288 -19.53 -22.92 -0.90
CA PHE A 288 -19.90 -21.99 0.15
C PHE A 288 -19.35 -22.38 1.52
N SER A 289 -19.22 -23.68 1.80
CA SER A 289 -18.57 -24.19 3.01
C SER A 289 -17.09 -23.79 3.03
N GLU A 290 -16.38 -23.97 1.92
CA GLU A 290 -14.98 -23.61 1.80
C GLU A 290 -14.77 -22.08 1.82
N ALA A 291 -15.62 -21.30 1.14
CA ALA A 291 -15.60 -19.84 1.24
C ALA A 291 -15.85 -19.36 2.68
N SER A 292 -16.76 -20.02 3.41
CA SER A 292 -17.01 -19.74 4.83
C SER A 292 -15.80 -20.06 5.70
N LYS A 293 -15.13 -21.20 5.46
CA LYS A 293 -13.93 -21.60 6.17
C LYS A 293 -12.79 -20.61 5.94
N ARG A 294 -12.54 -20.20 4.69
CA ARG A 294 -11.54 -19.16 4.35
C ARG A 294 -11.83 -17.84 5.02
N THR A 295 -13.10 -17.40 4.99
CA THR A 295 -13.57 -16.18 5.67
C THR A 295 -13.23 -16.23 7.16
N PHE A 296 -13.57 -17.33 7.83
CA PHE A 296 -13.33 -17.50 9.27
C PHE A 296 -11.83 -17.56 9.60
N ASN A 297 -11.06 -18.32 8.83
CA ASN A 297 -9.61 -18.43 9.02
C ASN A 297 -8.91 -17.07 8.85
N ALA A 298 -9.25 -16.31 7.80
CA ALA A 298 -8.67 -15.00 7.56
C ALA A 298 -9.02 -13.99 8.68
N ALA A 299 -10.26 -14.01 9.16
CA ALA A 299 -10.68 -13.17 10.29
C ALA A 299 -9.91 -13.51 11.57
N ASN A 300 -9.80 -14.79 11.92
CA ASN A 300 -9.03 -15.23 13.09
C ASN A 300 -7.55 -14.85 12.96
N ARG A 301 -6.98 -15.01 11.76
CA ARG A 301 -5.59 -14.66 11.51
C ARG A 301 -5.32 -13.17 11.71
N ILE A 302 -6.24 -12.30 11.26
CA ILE A 302 -6.15 -10.86 11.54
C ILE A 302 -6.18 -10.60 13.04
N SER A 303 -7.10 -11.23 13.79
CA SER A 303 -7.18 -11.08 15.25
C SER A 303 -5.91 -11.55 15.97
N GLU A 304 -5.32 -12.66 15.55
CA GLU A 304 -4.05 -13.15 16.07
C GLU A 304 -2.90 -12.17 15.83
N LEU A 305 -2.78 -11.66 14.60
CA LEU A 305 -1.76 -10.68 14.23
C LEU A 305 -1.87 -9.39 15.03
N LEU A 306 -3.11 -8.89 15.24
CA LEU A 306 -3.35 -7.70 16.05
C LEU A 306 -2.96 -7.93 17.52
N ARG A 307 -3.34 -9.08 18.09
CA ARG A 307 -2.98 -9.44 19.47
C ARG A 307 -1.47 -9.55 19.64
N GLU A 308 -0.78 -10.17 18.66
CA GLU A 308 0.68 -10.32 18.71
C GLU A 308 1.40 -8.96 18.59
N ALA A 309 0.86 -8.06 17.76
CA ALA A 309 1.36 -6.71 17.62
C ALA A 309 1.22 -5.88 18.91
N GLU A 310 0.08 -6.01 19.62
CA GLU A 310 -0.13 -5.39 20.93
C GLU A 310 0.84 -5.94 21.99
N GLN A 311 0.97 -7.27 22.07
CA GLN A 311 1.85 -7.94 23.04
C GLN A 311 3.33 -7.60 22.80
N SER A 312 3.73 -7.52 21.53
CA SER A 312 5.09 -7.18 21.12
C SER A 312 5.37 -5.68 21.09
N ARG A 313 4.40 -4.82 21.46
CA ARG A 313 4.51 -3.35 21.38
C ARG A 313 5.02 -2.86 20.02
N CYS A 314 4.51 -3.48 18.97
CA CYS A 314 4.88 -3.17 17.59
C CYS A 314 4.01 -2.06 16.98
N PHE A 315 3.17 -1.41 17.77
CA PHE A 315 2.35 -0.24 17.37
C PHE A 315 2.74 0.99 18.19
#